data_AF-A0A3C0IC88-F1
#
_entry.id   AF-A0A3C0IC88-F1
#
_cell.length_a   1.000
_cell.length_b   1.000
_cell.length_c   1.000
_cell.angle_alpha   90.00
_cell.angle_beta   90.00
_cell.angle_gamma   90.00
#
_symmetry.space_group_name_H-M   'P 1'
#
loop_
_entity.id
_entity.type
_entity.pdbx_description
1 polymer ?
#
loop_
_entity_poly.entity_id
_entity_poly.type
_entity_poly.pdbx_seq_one_letter_code
_entity_poly.pdbx_strand_id
1 'polypeptide(L)'
;FQEYYLNFIPYYANMLSPIIVFIAAVFVTANLASHTEIVAMISSGMSLKRILFPYFIASVVVAIAVFFLLNWVIPNANKVRINFENNYIRQKFYFNKQNIHLKIAPKVYVYLQSYDNISNIGYRFTMEKFEGTTLEQKLESSRIVWDSTKRKWRIDDYKLRLFKDNKEMVIYARAIDTALNLRPKDFQSTYMLNEQLTLTELNEYIDQLKLRGADNIETYLVERYERFTYPFAIIILTIIGVIVSARKTREGSGLQIAFGFVLAFIYIFFIVVSRGIGQQGNLNPLLAAWLPNIVFCLVGIIMYIRIPK
;
A
#
# COMPACT_ATOMS: atom_id res chain seq x y z
N PHE A 1 -15.50 -4.82 -20.37
CA PHE A 1 -16.20 -5.71 -19.41
C PHE A 1 -15.45 -7.03 -19.17
N GLN A 2 -15.11 -7.84 -20.19
CA GLN A 2 -14.41 -9.12 -19.96
C GLN A 2 -13.01 -8.96 -19.32
N GLU A 3 -12.22 -7.98 -19.77
CA GLU A 3 -10.93 -7.64 -19.16
C GLU A 3 -11.04 -7.18 -17.70
N TYR A 4 -12.14 -6.52 -17.34
CA TYR A 4 -12.39 -6.09 -15.96
C TYR A 4 -12.57 -7.31 -15.05
N TYR A 5 -13.42 -8.27 -15.43
CA TYR A 5 -13.67 -9.47 -14.62
C TYR A 5 -12.43 -10.37 -14.52
N LEU A 6 -11.64 -10.47 -15.59
CA LEU A 6 -10.37 -11.22 -15.56
C LEU A 6 -9.38 -10.60 -14.56
N ASN A 7 -9.28 -9.28 -14.50
CA ASN A 7 -8.41 -8.57 -13.55
C ASN A 7 -8.97 -8.49 -12.13
N PHE A 8 -10.27 -8.75 -11.95
CA PHE A 8 -10.92 -8.83 -10.65
C PHE A 8 -10.50 -10.09 -9.88
N ILE A 9 -10.29 -11.22 -10.57
CA ILE A 9 -9.94 -12.50 -9.96
C ILE A 9 -8.61 -12.44 -9.20
N PRO A 10 -7.47 -11.97 -9.78
CA PRO A 10 -6.20 -11.84 -9.07
C PRO A 10 -6.28 -10.99 -7.80
N TYR A 11 -7.09 -9.93 -7.82
CA TYR A 11 -7.28 -9.05 -6.67
C TYR A 11 -7.90 -9.78 -5.48
N TYR A 12 -9.03 -10.47 -5.69
CA TYR A 12 -9.69 -11.22 -4.61
C TYR A 12 -8.91 -12.47 -4.20
N ALA A 13 -8.29 -13.15 -5.16
CA ALA A 13 -7.42 -14.27 -4.88
C ALA A 13 -6.30 -13.86 -3.93
N ASN A 14 -5.71 -12.69 -4.13
CA ASN A 14 -4.71 -12.14 -3.24
C ASN A 14 -5.27 -11.77 -1.87
N MET A 15 -6.35 -10.97 -1.82
CA MET A 15 -6.96 -10.53 -0.56
C MET A 15 -7.32 -11.70 0.36
N LEU A 16 -7.76 -12.82 -0.22
CA LEU A 16 -8.16 -14.02 0.49
C LEU A 16 -7.03 -15.04 0.65
N SER A 17 -5.88 -14.86 0.00
CA SER A 17 -4.81 -15.87 -0.06
C SER A 17 -4.31 -16.36 1.31
N PRO A 18 -4.07 -15.51 2.34
CA PRO A 18 -3.57 -15.98 3.62
C PRO A 18 -4.61 -16.85 4.33
N ILE A 19 -5.89 -16.48 4.16
CA ILE A 19 -7.03 -17.22 4.73
C ILE A 19 -7.16 -18.57 4.04
N ILE A 20 -7.10 -18.60 2.71
CA ILE A 20 -7.21 -19.83 1.92
C ILE A 20 -6.07 -20.78 2.28
N VAL A 21 -4.84 -20.29 2.32
CA VAL A 21 -3.67 -21.11 2.67
C VAL A 21 -3.77 -21.61 4.10
N PHE A 22 -4.17 -20.75 5.03
CA PHE A 22 -4.35 -21.11 6.43
C PHE A 22 -5.44 -22.18 6.62
N ILE A 23 -6.62 -21.99 6.02
CA ILE A 23 -7.72 -22.95 6.07
C ILE A 23 -7.30 -24.27 5.42
N ALA A 24 -6.57 -24.24 4.30
CA ALA A 24 -6.06 -25.45 3.66
C ALA A 24 -5.10 -26.20 4.59
N ALA A 25 -4.17 -25.51 5.25
CA ALA A 25 -3.25 -26.11 6.20
C ALA A 25 -3.99 -26.74 7.39
N VAL A 26 -4.96 -26.02 7.95
CA VAL A 26 -5.83 -26.49 9.04
C VAL A 26 -6.64 -27.72 8.60
N PHE A 27 -7.27 -27.66 7.44
CA PHE A 27 -8.12 -28.74 6.92
C PHE A 27 -7.32 -30.02 6.67
N VAL A 28 -6.19 -29.93 5.96
CA VAL A 28 -5.33 -31.08 5.68
C VAL A 28 -4.82 -31.70 6.99
N THR A 29 -4.33 -30.87 7.91
CA THR A 29 -3.80 -31.35 9.19
C THR A 29 -4.90 -31.97 10.07
N ALA A 30 -6.07 -31.33 10.13
CA ALA A 30 -7.21 -31.84 10.89
C ALA A 30 -7.71 -33.19 10.35
N ASN A 31 -7.61 -33.40 9.03
CA ASN A 31 -7.97 -34.68 8.41
C ASN A 31 -6.94 -35.79 8.75
N LEU A 32 -5.64 -35.47 8.73
CA LEU A 32 -4.61 -36.41 9.20
C LEU A 32 -4.76 -36.73 10.70
N ALA A 33 -5.17 -35.75 11.50
CA ALA A 33 -5.42 -35.93 12.93
C ALA A 33 -6.65 -36.80 13.20
N SER A 34 -7.74 -36.60 12.45
CA SER A 34 -8.98 -37.37 12.59
C SER A 34 -8.79 -38.85 12.24
N HIS A 35 -8.02 -39.14 11.18
CA HIS A 35 -7.61 -40.49 10.78
C HIS A 35 -6.49 -41.09 11.62
N THR A 36 -6.09 -40.43 12.72
CA THR A 36 -5.03 -40.87 13.64
C THR A 36 -3.63 -41.02 13.04
N GLU A 37 -3.41 -40.52 11.83
CA GLU A 37 -2.10 -40.58 11.16
C GLU A 37 -1.05 -39.75 11.91
N ILE A 38 -1.45 -38.57 12.42
CA ILE A 38 -0.54 -37.74 13.24
C ILE A 38 -0.14 -38.45 14.53
N VAL A 39 -1.10 -39.12 15.18
CA VAL A 39 -0.84 -39.88 16.41
C VAL A 39 0.10 -41.05 16.11
N ALA A 40 -0.16 -41.80 15.04
CA ALA A 40 0.69 -42.91 14.60
C ALA A 40 2.13 -42.44 14.28
N MET A 41 2.29 -41.31 13.58
CA MET A 41 3.59 -40.72 13.29
C MET A 41 4.35 -40.38 14.59
N ILE A 42 3.71 -39.71 15.55
CA ILE A 42 4.35 -39.34 16.82
C ILE A 42 4.69 -40.60 17.64
N SER A 43 3.78 -41.58 17.72
CA SER A 43 4.02 -42.85 18.41
C SER A 43 5.16 -43.69 17.80
N SER A 44 5.43 -43.52 16.50
CA SER A 44 6.59 -44.15 15.83
C SER A 44 7.94 -43.47 16.13
N GLY A 45 7.96 -42.46 17.01
CA GLY A 45 9.15 -41.70 17.36
C GLY A 45 9.41 -40.49 16.45
N MET A 46 8.45 -40.13 15.58
CA MET A 46 8.61 -39.00 14.68
C MET A 46 8.39 -37.68 15.43
N SER A 47 9.41 -36.82 15.44
CA SER A 47 9.28 -35.49 16.07
C SER A 47 8.28 -34.60 15.34
N LEU A 48 7.56 -33.75 16.11
CA LEU A 48 6.65 -32.73 15.55
C LEU A 48 7.35 -31.80 14.55
N LYS A 49 8.65 -31.55 14.72
CA LYS A 49 9.45 -30.74 13.78
C LYS A 49 9.51 -31.37 12.38
N ARG A 50 9.61 -32.71 12.31
CA ARG A 50 9.62 -33.43 11.04
C ARG A 50 8.25 -33.38 10.35
N ILE A 51 7.16 -33.37 11.12
CA ILE A 51 5.80 -33.14 10.60
C ILE A 51 5.65 -31.71 10.05
N LEU A 52 6.19 -30.70 10.76
CA LEU A 52 6.08 -29.30 10.36
C LEU A 52 6.91 -28.93 9.12
N PHE A 53 8.03 -29.62 8.90
CA PHE A 53 8.97 -29.29 7.82
C PHE A 53 8.37 -29.30 6.40
N PRO A 54 7.58 -30.32 5.95
CA PRO A 54 6.93 -30.27 4.64
C PRO A 54 5.93 -29.12 4.49
N TYR A 55 5.19 -28.78 5.55
CA TYR A 55 4.30 -27.61 5.55
C TYR A 55 5.08 -26.30 5.44
N PHE A 56 6.23 -26.20 6.11
CA PHE A 56 7.12 -25.06 5.99
C PHE A 56 7.61 -24.89 4.54
N ILE A 57 8.10 -25.96 3.89
CA ILE A 57 8.51 -25.90 2.47
C ILE A 57 7.34 -25.46 1.58
N ALA A 58 6.16 -26.07 1.73
CA ALA A 58 4.99 -25.73 0.94
C ALA A 58 4.59 -24.25 1.11
N SER A 59 4.56 -23.76 2.35
CA SER A 59 4.25 -22.34 2.63
C SER A 59 5.31 -21.39 2.08
N VAL A 60 6.59 -21.73 2.10
CA VAL A 60 7.65 -20.93 1.47
C VAL A 60 7.44 -20.82 -0.05
N VAL A 61 7.12 -21.93 -0.72
CA VAL A 61 6.83 -21.92 -2.17
C VAL A 61 5.63 -21.01 -2.47
N VAL A 62 4.55 -21.13 -1.71
CA VAL A 62 3.37 -20.28 -1.85
C VAL A 62 3.70 -18.81 -1.54
N ALA A 63 4.48 -18.55 -0.49
CA ALA A 63 4.89 -17.21 -0.08
C ALA A 63 5.70 -16.49 -1.18
N ILE A 64 6.62 -17.20 -1.86
CA ILE A 64 7.36 -16.68 -3.00
C ILE A 64 6.41 -16.36 -4.16
N ALA A 65 5.51 -17.28 -4.52
CA ALA A 65 4.55 -17.07 -5.59
C ALA A 65 3.66 -15.84 -5.31
N VAL A 66 3.13 -15.72 -4.09
CA VAL A 66 2.29 -14.57 -3.68
C VAL A 66 3.10 -13.28 -3.68
N PHE A 67 4.37 -13.29 -3.26
CA PHE A 67 5.23 -12.11 -3.34
C PHE A 67 5.37 -11.59 -4.77
N PHE A 68 5.57 -12.47 -5.76
CA PHE A 68 5.63 -12.07 -7.17
C PHE A 68 4.29 -11.51 -7.67
N LEU A 69 3.18 -12.14 -7.28
CA LEU A 69 1.85 -11.66 -7.64
C LEU A 69 1.61 -10.25 -7.08
N LEU A 70 1.92 -10.02 -5.81
CA LEU A 70 1.72 -8.75 -5.09
C LEU A 70 2.50 -7.59 -5.69
N ASN A 71 3.73 -7.84 -6.14
CA ASN A 71 4.64 -6.76 -6.52
C ASN A 71 4.56 -6.38 -8.01
N TRP A 72 4.13 -7.30 -8.89
CA TRP A 72 4.12 -7.07 -10.34
C TRP A 72 2.79 -7.40 -11.03
N VAL A 73 2.15 -8.52 -10.71
CA VAL A 73 0.97 -8.98 -11.46
C VAL A 73 -0.29 -8.22 -11.04
N ILE A 74 -0.56 -8.19 -9.73
CA ILE A 74 -1.77 -7.58 -9.17
C ILE A 74 -1.81 -6.07 -9.38
N PRO A 75 -0.72 -5.31 -9.20
CA PRO A 75 -0.76 -3.87 -9.45
C PRO A 75 -1.12 -3.56 -10.91
N ASN A 76 -0.58 -4.32 -11.87
CA ASN A 76 -0.92 -4.15 -13.28
C ASN A 76 -2.38 -4.53 -13.58
N ALA A 77 -2.91 -5.59 -12.96
CA ALA A 77 -4.33 -5.93 -13.06
C ALA A 77 -5.22 -4.83 -12.47
N ASN A 78 -4.83 -4.27 -11.33
CA ASN A 78 -5.54 -3.19 -10.65
C ASN A 78 -5.58 -1.91 -11.47
N LYS A 79 -4.51 -1.56 -12.22
CA LYS A 79 -4.52 -0.40 -13.14
C LYS A 79 -5.66 -0.51 -14.15
N VAL A 80 -5.85 -1.69 -14.75
CA VAL A 80 -6.93 -1.93 -15.73
C VAL A 80 -8.29 -1.88 -15.05
N ARG A 81 -8.43 -2.56 -13.90
CA ARG A 81 -9.69 -2.61 -13.14
C ARG A 81 -10.14 -1.20 -12.71
N ILE A 82 -9.25 -0.43 -12.10
CA ILE A 82 -9.57 0.89 -11.54
C ILE A 82 -9.78 1.92 -12.65
N ASN A 83 -9.04 1.83 -13.76
CA ASN A 83 -9.31 2.67 -14.94
C ASN A 83 -10.74 2.43 -15.47
N PHE A 84 -11.16 1.16 -15.56
CA PHE A 84 -12.52 0.80 -15.93
C PHE A 84 -13.56 1.34 -14.92
N GLU A 85 -13.33 1.17 -13.62
CA GLU A 85 -14.22 1.71 -12.58
C GLU A 85 -14.37 3.23 -12.69
N ASN A 86 -13.26 3.96 -12.90
CA ASN A 86 -13.25 5.41 -13.02
C ASN A 86 -14.00 5.92 -14.27
N ASN A 87 -14.06 5.13 -15.35
CA ASN A 87 -14.72 5.54 -16.59
C ASN A 87 -16.20 5.17 -16.64
N TYR A 88 -16.60 4.03 -16.04
CA TYR A 88 -17.92 3.44 -16.27
C TYR A 88 -18.78 3.30 -15.01
N ILE A 89 -18.19 3.27 -13.81
CA ILE A 89 -18.91 2.99 -12.56
C ILE A 89 -18.91 4.22 -11.65
N ARG A 90 -17.76 4.87 -11.51
CA ARG A 90 -17.59 6.05 -10.67
C ARG A 90 -17.96 7.30 -11.46
N GLN A 91 -18.48 8.30 -10.74
CA GLN A 91 -18.65 9.63 -11.29
C GLN A 91 -17.27 10.21 -11.65
N LYS A 92 -17.23 11.06 -12.69
CA LYS A 92 -16.00 11.78 -13.07
C LYS A 92 -15.41 12.45 -11.83
N PHE A 93 -14.12 12.20 -11.59
CA PHE A 93 -13.42 12.81 -10.47
C PHE A 93 -13.19 14.29 -10.75
N TYR A 94 -13.66 15.14 -9.85
CA TYR A 94 -13.36 16.57 -9.83
C TYR A 94 -12.42 16.85 -8.68
N PHE A 95 -11.28 17.46 -8.97
CA PHE A 95 -10.33 17.84 -7.93
C PHE A 95 -10.92 19.04 -7.15
N ASN A 96 -11.28 18.82 -5.89
CA ASN A 96 -12.02 19.80 -5.07
C ASN A 96 -11.22 20.36 -3.88
N LYS A 97 -9.94 20.00 -3.74
CA LYS A 97 -9.11 20.57 -2.68
C LYS A 97 -8.82 22.04 -2.97
N GLN A 98 -8.93 22.84 -1.93
CA GLN A 98 -8.57 24.26 -1.96
C GLN A 98 -7.28 24.49 -1.18
N ASN A 99 -6.60 25.60 -1.46
CA ASN A 99 -5.38 26.03 -0.77
C ASN A 99 -4.29 24.94 -0.79
N ILE A 100 -3.90 24.55 -1.99
CA ILE A 100 -2.95 23.48 -2.24
C ILE A 100 -1.55 24.04 -2.12
N HIS A 101 -0.74 23.49 -1.22
CA HIS A 101 0.67 23.81 -1.07
C HIS A 101 1.52 22.60 -1.48
N LEU A 102 2.49 22.81 -2.37
CA LEU A 102 3.35 21.76 -2.89
C LEU A 102 4.78 22.26 -2.97
N LYS A 103 5.73 21.44 -2.55
CA LYS A 103 7.15 21.69 -2.79
C LYS A 103 7.56 21.04 -4.11
N ILE A 104 7.98 21.82 -5.10
CA ILE A 104 8.35 21.29 -6.43
C ILE A 104 9.86 21.09 -6.61
N ALA A 105 10.67 21.74 -5.78
CA ALA A 105 12.13 21.59 -5.69
C ALA A 105 12.61 21.89 -4.25
N PRO A 106 13.84 21.53 -3.84
CA PRO A 106 14.32 21.70 -2.46
C PRO A 106 14.12 23.09 -1.84
N LYS A 107 14.13 24.13 -2.67
CA LYS A 107 14.01 25.55 -2.31
C LYS A 107 12.77 26.23 -2.92
N VAL A 108 11.90 25.50 -3.61
CA VAL A 108 10.79 26.09 -4.40
C VAL A 108 9.45 25.51 -3.99
N TYR A 109 8.56 26.39 -3.56
CA TYR A 109 7.20 26.10 -3.12
C TYR A 109 6.20 26.69 -4.09
N VAL A 110 5.09 25.98 -4.27
CA VAL A 110 3.98 26.36 -5.12
C VAL A 110 2.72 26.35 -4.28
N TYR A 111 1.92 27.38 -4.47
CA TYR A 111 0.57 27.51 -3.96
C TYR A 111 -0.42 27.66 -5.10
N LEU A 112 -1.56 26.99 -4.96
CA LEU A 112 -2.73 27.10 -5.82
C LEU A 112 -3.97 27.20 -4.95
N GLN A 113 -4.83 28.19 -5.18
CA GLN A 113 -6.10 28.25 -4.44
C GLN A 113 -7.01 27.09 -4.83
N SER A 114 -7.10 26.77 -6.12
CA SER A 114 -7.88 25.65 -6.63
C SER A 114 -7.31 25.18 -7.97
N TYR A 115 -7.65 23.95 -8.36
CA TYR A 115 -7.24 23.37 -9.62
C TYR A 115 -8.41 22.66 -10.29
N ASP A 116 -8.70 23.03 -11.54
CA ASP A 116 -9.64 22.34 -12.40
C ASP A 116 -8.89 21.28 -13.22
N ASN A 117 -9.17 20.01 -12.92
CA ASN A 117 -8.54 18.85 -13.55
C ASN A 117 -9.17 18.45 -14.90
N ILE A 118 -10.27 19.07 -15.32
CA ILE A 118 -10.85 18.90 -16.66
C ILE A 118 -10.20 19.89 -17.62
N SER A 119 -10.19 21.15 -17.24
CA SER A 119 -9.61 22.23 -18.05
C SER A 119 -8.08 22.31 -17.93
N ASN A 120 -7.49 21.63 -16.93
CA ASN A 120 -6.08 21.72 -16.54
C ASN A 120 -5.63 23.16 -16.24
N ILE A 121 -6.45 23.86 -15.45
CA ILE A 121 -6.24 25.26 -15.07
C ILE A 121 -6.11 25.34 -13.55
N GLY A 122 -5.01 25.93 -13.08
CA GLY A 122 -4.83 26.31 -11.69
C GLY A 122 -5.18 27.79 -11.49
N TYR A 123 -5.83 28.11 -10.37
CA TYR A 123 -6.24 29.48 -10.04
C TYR A 123 -5.45 30.02 -8.85
N ARG A 124 -5.15 31.33 -8.89
CA ARG A 124 -4.28 32.04 -7.94
C ARG A 124 -2.99 31.28 -7.67
N PHE A 125 -2.19 31.17 -8.71
CA PHE A 125 -0.90 30.51 -8.67
C PHE A 125 0.14 31.42 -8.04
N THR A 126 0.83 30.91 -7.02
CA THR A 126 1.99 31.59 -6.44
C THR A 126 3.15 30.61 -6.40
N MET A 127 4.33 31.05 -6.80
CA MET A 127 5.58 30.30 -6.66
C MET A 127 6.57 31.12 -5.86
N GLU A 128 7.20 30.48 -4.88
CA GLU A 128 8.13 31.10 -3.94
C GLU A 128 9.43 30.31 -3.94
N LYS A 129 10.55 31.01 -4.11
CA LYS A 129 11.90 30.44 -4.00
C LYS A 129 12.59 31.02 -2.77
N PHE A 130 13.03 30.12 -1.89
CA PHE A 130 13.70 30.47 -0.64
C PHE A 130 15.17 30.07 -0.66
N GLU A 131 16.02 30.90 -0.06
CA GLU A 131 17.39 30.56 0.31
C GLU A 131 17.53 30.60 1.83
N GLY A 132 17.59 29.42 2.46
CA GLY A 132 17.51 29.30 3.91
C GLY A 132 16.15 29.76 4.42
N THR A 133 16.12 30.85 5.18
CA THR A 133 14.91 31.50 5.70
C THR A 133 14.51 32.76 4.91
N THR A 134 15.28 33.12 3.88
CA THR A 134 15.05 34.35 3.10
C THR A 134 14.31 34.05 1.81
N LEU A 135 13.29 34.85 1.50
CA LEU A 135 12.55 34.76 0.23
C LEU A 135 13.32 35.50 -0.85
N GLU A 136 13.80 34.79 -1.87
CA GLU A 136 14.54 35.41 -2.99
C GLU A 136 13.60 35.87 -4.10
N GLN A 137 12.59 35.05 -4.42
CA GLN A 137 11.74 35.26 -5.58
C GLN A 137 10.31 34.86 -5.26
N LYS A 138 9.36 35.70 -5.66
CA LYS A 138 7.94 35.42 -5.57
C LYS A 138 7.26 35.75 -6.89
N LEU A 139 6.66 34.73 -7.52
CA LEU A 139 5.89 34.87 -8.74
C LEU A 139 4.42 34.66 -8.39
N GLU A 140 3.58 35.65 -8.68
CA GLU A 140 2.13 35.63 -8.46
C GLU A 140 1.42 35.71 -9.83
N SER A 141 0.40 34.89 -10.04
CA SER A 141 -0.44 34.93 -11.24
C SER A 141 -1.88 34.55 -10.90
N SER A 142 -2.83 35.12 -11.64
CA SER A 142 -4.25 34.78 -11.52
C SER A 142 -4.55 33.36 -11.97
N ARG A 143 -3.83 32.84 -12.97
CA ARG A 143 -4.05 31.51 -13.53
C ARG A 143 -2.80 30.89 -14.15
N ILE A 144 -2.72 29.57 -14.08
CA ILE A 144 -1.70 28.76 -14.75
C ILE A 144 -2.39 27.67 -15.57
N VAL A 145 -1.99 27.49 -16.83
CA VAL A 145 -2.63 26.57 -17.78
C VAL A 145 -1.63 25.55 -18.27
N TRP A 146 -2.01 24.27 -18.30
CA TRP A 146 -1.16 23.23 -18.86
C TRP A 146 -1.30 23.17 -20.38
N ASP A 147 -0.18 23.32 -21.10
CA ASP A 147 -0.12 23.07 -22.55
C ASP A 147 0.28 21.61 -22.81
N SER A 148 -0.67 20.81 -23.27
CA SER A 148 -0.47 19.38 -23.56
C SER A 148 0.47 19.12 -24.73
N THR A 149 0.58 20.05 -25.68
CA THR A 149 1.43 19.91 -26.86
C THR A 149 2.89 20.17 -26.53
N LYS A 150 3.16 21.22 -25.74
CA LYS A 150 4.52 21.60 -25.31
C LYS A 150 4.99 20.88 -24.05
N ARG A 151 4.07 20.22 -23.31
CA ARG A 151 4.32 19.63 -21.99
C ARG A 151 4.93 20.64 -21.00
N LYS A 152 4.45 21.88 -21.04
CA LYS A 152 4.90 22.99 -20.18
C LYS A 152 3.69 23.69 -19.58
N TRP A 153 3.91 24.36 -18.44
CA TRP A 153 2.92 25.25 -17.88
C TRP A 153 3.07 26.63 -18.50
N ARG A 154 1.96 27.21 -18.94
CA ARG A 154 1.87 28.60 -19.34
C ARG A 154 1.29 29.40 -18.18
N ILE A 155 2.05 30.38 -17.71
CA ILE A 155 1.59 31.32 -16.69
C ILE A 155 1.22 32.61 -17.42
N ASP A 156 -0.03 33.03 -17.30
CA ASP A 156 -0.52 34.29 -17.88
C ASP A 156 -0.49 35.41 -16.83
N ASP A 157 -0.26 36.64 -17.29
CA ASP A 157 -0.32 37.90 -16.53
C ASP A 157 0.30 37.80 -15.13
N TYR A 158 1.60 37.52 -15.09
CA TYR A 158 2.31 37.28 -13.84
C TYR A 158 3.06 38.51 -13.34
N LYS A 159 3.13 38.60 -12.01
CA LYS A 159 3.92 39.56 -11.25
C LYS A 159 5.08 38.82 -10.60
N LEU A 160 6.30 39.09 -11.04
CA LEU A 160 7.52 38.56 -10.44
C LEU A 160 8.14 39.61 -9.52
N ARG A 161 8.36 39.24 -8.26
CA ARG A 161 9.07 40.04 -7.27
C ARG A 161 10.41 39.36 -6.98
N LEU A 162 11.49 40.10 -7.13
CA LEU A 162 12.85 39.68 -6.82
C LEU A 162 13.31 40.48 -5.60
N PHE A 163 13.77 39.76 -4.58
CA PHE A 163 14.31 40.34 -3.36
C PHE A 163 15.80 40.09 -3.36
N LYS A 164 16.59 41.17 -3.46
CA LYS A 164 18.05 41.10 -3.41
C LYS A 164 18.59 42.30 -2.62
N ASP A 165 19.45 42.05 -1.63
CA ASP A 165 20.13 43.09 -0.84
C ASP A 165 19.17 44.16 -0.29
N ASN A 166 18.05 43.73 0.32
CA ASN A 166 16.99 44.60 0.86
C ASN A 166 16.27 45.50 -0.17
N LYS A 167 16.46 45.26 -1.48
CA LYS A 167 15.74 45.93 -2.56
C LYS A 167 14.72 44.97 -3.17
N GLU A 168 13.52 45.49 -3.44
CA GLU A 168 12.46 44.79 -4.17
C GLU A 168 12.44 45.30 -5.61
N MET A 169 12.56 44.37 -6.56
CA MET A 169 12.31 44.63 -7.98
C MET A 169 11.05 43.89 -8.41
N VAL A 170 10.11 44.62 -9.02
CA VAL A 170 8.84 44.07 -9.49
C VAL A 170 8.81 44.11 -11.01
N ILE A 171 8.58 42.96 -11.64
CA ILE A 171 8.48 42.79 -13.08
C ILE A 171 7.08 42.28 -13.40
N TYR A 172 6.42 42.97 -14.34
CA TYR A 172 5.13 42.55 -14.89
C TYR A 172 5.34 42.00 -16.30
N ALA A 173 4.80 40.82 -16.57
CA ALA A 173 4.89 40.21 -17.89
C ALA A 173 3.62 39.42 -18.23
N ARG A 174 3.30 39.36 -19.53
CA ARG A 174 2.04 38.81 -20.03
C ARG A 174 1.98 37.29 -20.04
N ALA A 175 3.07 36.62 -20.39
CA ALA A 175 3.09 35.17 -20.45
C ALA A 175 4.51 34.62 -20.32
N ILE A 176 4.65 33.46 -19.68
CA ILE A 176 5.87 32.67 -19.70
C ILE A 176 5.54 31.18 -19.76
N ASP A 177 6.24 30.46 -20.66
CA ASP A 177 6.20 29.00 -20.71
C ASP A 177 7.28 28.45 -19.78
N THR A 178 6.88 27.77 -18.72
CA THR A 178 7.77 27.30 -17.66
C THR A 178 7.61 25.79 -17.44
N ALA A 179 8.74 25.10 -17.28
CA ALA A 179 8.78 23.69 -16.94
C ALA A 179 8.82 23.54 -15.41
N LEU A 180 7.71 23.13 -14.81
CA LEU A 180 7.63 22.83 -13.38
C LEU A 180 7.69 21.32 -13.17
N ASN A 181 8.25 20.91 -12.03
CA ASN A 181 8.14 19.52 -11.54
C ASN A 181 6.77 19.23 -10.92
N LEU A 182 5.72 19.71 -11.59
CA LEU A 182 4.31 19.60 -11.28
C LEU A 182 3.61 19.24 -12.58
N ARG A 183 2.70 18.26 -12.56
CA ARG A 183 1.98 17.81 -13.75
C ARG A 183 0.49 17.70 -13.46
N PRO A 184 -0.39 17.79 -14.46
CA PRO A 184 -1.83 17.56 -14.26
C PRO A 184 -2.17 16.24 -13.56
N LYS A 185 -1.37 15.19 -13.78
CA LYS A 185 -1.51 13.89 -13.11
C LYS A 185 -1.44 13.99 -11.58
N ASP A 186 -0.75 14.99 -11.02
CA ASP A 186 -0.62 15.20 -9.58
C ASP A 186 -1.94 15.67 -8.94
N PHE A 187 -2.88 16.14 -9.76
CA PHE A 187 -4.23 16.56 -9.37
C PHE A 187 -5.32 15.59 -9.86
N GLN A 188 -4.94 14.40 -10.33
CA GLN A 188 -5.90 13.36 -10.68
C GLN A 188 -6.34 12.57 -9.43
N SER A 189 -7.31 11.68 -9.62
CA SER A 189 -7.78 10.80 -8.56
C SER A 189 -6.65 9.93 -8.04
N THR A 190 -6.40 9.97 -6.74
CA THR A 190 -5.49 9.05 -6.05
C THR A 190 -6.22 7.82 -5.49
N TYR A 191 -7.45 7.56 -5.96
CA TYR A 191 -8.26 6.42 -5.50
C TYR A 191 -7.51 5.10 -5.71
N MET A 192 -7.26 4.39 -4.61
CA MET A 192 -6.53 3.11 -4.57
C MET A 192 -5.21 3.16 -5.36
N LEU A 193 -4.53 4.31 -5.39
CA LEU A 193 -3.29 4.45 -6.15
C LEU A 193 -2.18 3.54 -5.59
N ASN A 194 -2.12 3.40 -4.27
CA ASN A 194 -1.20 2.49 -3.57
C ASN A 194 -1.31 1.04 -4.09
N GLU A 195 -2.51 0.58 -4.46
CA GLU A 195 -2.75 -0.78 -4.95
C GLU A 195 -2.47 -0.97 -6.45
N GLN A 196 -2.33 0.12 -7.20
CA GLN A 196 -2.04 0.11 -8.63
C GLN A 196 -0.54 0.15 -8.93
N LEU A 197 0.27 0.70 -8.03
CA LEU A 197 1.69 0.85 -8.26
C LEU A 197 2.42 -0.47 -8.06
N THR A 198 3.21 -0.87 -9.06
CA THR A 198 4.20 -1.96 -8.90
C THR A 198 5.23 -1.58 -7.84
N LEU A 199 6.00 -2.53 -7.33
CA LEU A 199 7.01 -2.22 -6.31
C LEU A 199 8.00 -1.13 -6.74
N THR A 200 8.42 -1.16 -8.01
CA THR A 200 9.32 -0.15 -8.57
C THR A 200 8.66 1.23 -8.62
N GLU A 201 7.45 1.31 -9.20
CA GLU A 201 6.70 2.57 -9.29
C GLU A 201 6.34 3.12 -7.90
N LEU A 202 6.05 2.24 -6.95
CA LEU A 202 5.74 2.61 -5.56
C LEU A 202 6.95 3.26 -4.89
N ASN A 203 8.15 2.70 -5.07
CA ASN A 203 9.39 3.29 -4.54
C ASN A 203 9.68 4.66 -5.18
N GLU A 204 9.59 4.77 -6.50
CA GLU A 204 9.76 6.05 -7.20
C GLU A 204 8.76 7.10 -6.73
N TYR A 205 7.51 6.69 -6.52
CA TYR A 205 6.45 7.57 -6.04
C TYR A 205 6.68 8.02 -4.59
N ILE A 206 7.12 7.12 -3.71
CA ILE A 206 7.51 7.46 -2.32
C ILE A 206 8.66 8.47 -2.33
N ASP A 207 9.66 8.28 -3.18
CA ASP A 207 10.79 9.21 -3.27
C ASP A 207 10.35 10.59 -3.79
N GLN A 208 9.43 10.62 -4.75
CA GLN A 208 8.81 11.87 -5.19
C GLN A 208 8.04 12.57 -4.08
N LEU A 209 7.24 11.83 -3.30
CA LEU A 209 6.48 12.41 -2.18
C LEU A 209 7.40 12.94 -1.07
N LYS A 210 8.50 12.24 -0.77
CA LYS A 210 9.52 12.70 0.19
C LYS A 210 10.18 14.00 -0.27
N LEU A 211 10.55 14.09 -1.54
CA LEU A 211 11.11 15.32 -2.11
C LEU A 211 10.11 16.49 -2.06
N ARG A 212 8.81 16.18 -2.21
CA ARG A 212 7.71 17.14 -2.14
C ARG A 212 7.29 17.50 -0.72
N GLY A 213 7.80 16.81 0.30
CA GLY A 213 7.40 17.00 1.69
C GLY A 213 5.90 16.79 1.92
N ALA A 214 5.30 15.81 1.23
CA ALA A 214 3.87 15.54 1.34
C ALA A 214 3.51 14.87 2.68
N ASP A 215 2.36 15.23 3.26
CA ASP A 215 1.94 14.72 4.57
C ASP A 215 1.41 13.27 4.54
N ASN A 216 1.09 12.71 3.37
CA ASN A 216 0.46 11.40 3.22
C ASN A 216 1.42 10.28 2.75
N ILE A 217 2.72 10.43 3.01
CA ILE A 217 3.74 9.44 2.63
C ILE A 217 3.49 8.10 3.35
N GLU A 218 2.95 8.15 4.57
CA GLU A 218 2.79 6.98 5.44
C GLU A 218 1.89 5.90 4.81
N THR A 219 0.87 6.30 4.06
CA THR A 219 0.00 5.35 3.36
C THR A 219 0.78 4.45 2.40
N TYR A 220 1.72 5.02 1.66
CA TYR A 220 2.53 4.30 0.67
C TYR A 220 3.67 3.53 1.32
N LEU A 221 4.22 4.02 2.44
CA LEU A 221 5.21 3.28 3.21
C LEU A 221 4.61 2.02 3.86
N VAL A 222 3.42 2.13 4.46
CA VAL A 222 2.70 0.98 5.03
C VAL A 222 2.46 -0.08 3.96
N GLU A 223 1.88 0.32 2.81
CA GLU A 223 1.66 -0.58 1.67
C GLU A 223 2.94 -1.31 1.25
N ARG A 224 4.05 -0.56 1.11
CA ARG A 224 5.35 -1.13 0.74
C ARG A 224 5.78 -2.19 1.74
N TYR A 225 5.77 -1.88 3.03
CA TYR A 225 6.20 -2.82 4.06
C TYR A 225 5.26 -4.02 4.16
N GLU A 226 3.95 -3.83 4.03
CA GLU A 226 2.98 -4.92 4.03
C GLU A 226 3.24 -5.93 2.91
N ARG A 227 3.64 -5.50 1.71
CA ARG A 227 4.02 -6.40 0.62
C ARG A 227 5.22 -7.29 0.97
N PHE A 228 6.14 -6.80 1.81
CA PHE A 228 7.26 -7.59 2.30
C PHE A 228 6.89 -8.46 3.51
N THR A 229 5.92 -8.06 4.34
CA THR A 229 5.50 -8.84 5.50
C THR A 229 4.49 -9.93 5.16
N TYR A 230 3.78 -9.79 4.04
CA TYR A 230 2.77 -10.75 3.58
C TYR A 230 3.29 -12.20 3.40
N PRO A 231 4.47 -12.44 2.79
CA PRO A 231 5.02 -13.79 2.68
C PRO A 231 5.26 -14.44 4.05
N PHE A 232 5.68 -13.66 5.05
CA PHE A 232 5.88 -14.16 6.42
C PHE A 232 4.55 -14.50 7.10
N ALA A 233 3.49 -13.75 6.81
CA ALA A 233 2.15 -14.06 7.29
C ALA A 233 1.73 -15.48 6.90
N ILE A 234 1.93 -15.84 5.61
CA ILE A 234 1.59 -17.15 5.06
C ILE A 234 2.31 -18.27 5.83
N ILE A 235 3.61 -18.11 6.09
CA ILE A 235 4.43 -19.09 6.80
C ILE A 235 3.96 -19.21 8.27
N ILE A 236 3.83 -18.08 8.97
CA ILE A 236 3.42 -18.03 10.38
C ILE A 236 2.05 -18.68 10.56
N LEU A 237 1.08 -18.27 9.75
CA LEU A 237 -0.26 -18.81 9.79
C LEU A 237 -0.27 -20.30 9.47
N THR A 238 0.45 -20.76 8.44
CA THR A 238 0.53 -22.20 8.12
C THR A 238 1.01 -23.00 9.31
N ILE A 239 2.11 -22.58 9.97
CA ILE A 239 2.67 -23.27 11.14
C ILE A 239 1.67 -23.30 12.29
N ILE A 240 1.03 -22.16 12.58
CA ILE A 240 0.01 -22.06 13.63
C ILE A 240 -1.17 -22.98 13.32
N GLY A 241 -1.63 -23.01 12.07
CA GLY A 241 -2.72 -23.86 11.61
C GLY A 241 -2.42 -25.33 11.85
N VAL A 242 -1.21 -25.77 11.50
CA VAL A 242 -0.76 -27.14 11.76
C VAL A 242 -0.72 -27.43 13.27
N ILE A 243 -0.17 -26.52 14.09
CA ILE A 243 -0.08 -26.69 15.55
C ILE A 243 -1.48 -26.82 16.19
N VAL A 244 -2.42 -25.97 15.79
CA VAL A 244 -3.80 -25.98 16.30
C VAL A 244 -4.52 -27.28 15.92
N SER A 245 -4.35 -27.73 14.69
CA SER A 245 -5.09 -28.85 14.12
C SER A 245 -4.43 -30.21 14.33
N ALA A 246 -3.17 -30.28 14.75
CA ALA A 246 -2.47 -31.55 14.95
C ALA A 246 -3.00 -32.38 16.14
N ARG A 247 -3.74 -31.76 17.06
CA ARG A 247 -4.30 -32.47 18.23
C ARG A 247 -5.50 -33.31 17.80
N LYS A 248 -5.62 -34.55 18.27
CA LYS A 248 -6.83 -35.35 18.03
C LYS A 248 -7.96 -34.88 18.94
N THR A 249 -9.09 -34.47 18.37
CA THR A 249 -10.32 -34.15 19.13
C THR A 249 -11.31 -35.31 19.03
N ARG A 250 -11.98 -35.67 20.13
CA ARG A 250 -12.95 -36.79 20.19
C ARG A 250 -14.26 -36.51 19.42
N GLU A 251 -14.52 -35.25 19.10
CA GLU A 251 -15.77 -34.75 18.50
C GLU A 251 -15.67 -34.49 16.97
N GLY A 252 -14.61 -34.98 16.31
CA GLY A 252 -14.36 -34.79 14.87
C GLY A 252 -13.50 -33.56 14.53
N SER A 253 -13.16 -33.42 13.24
CA SER A 253 -12.25 -32.36 12.75
C SER A 253 -12.89 -30.97 12.67
N GLY A 254 -14.23 -30.86 12.71
CA GLY A 254 -14.96 -29.61 12.53
C GLY A 254 -14.60 -28.51 13.54
N LEU A 255 -14.40 -28.86 14.81
CA LEU A 255 -14.01 -27.89 15.86
C LEU A 255 -12.64 -27.25 15.58
N GLN A 256 -11.68 -28.04 15.10
CA GLN A 256 -10.33 -27.54 14.80
C GLN A 256 -10.35 -26.59 13.61
N ILE A 257 -11.16 -26.91 12.61
CA ILE A 257 -11.40 -26.05 11.44
C ILE A 257 -12.03 -24.72 11.89
N ALA A 258 -13.03 -24.78 12.78
CA ALA A 258 -13.67 -23.58 13.33
C ALA A 258 -12.69 -22.71 14.15
N PHE A 259 -11.87 -23.30 15.02
CA PHE A 259 -10.84 -22.58 15.76
C PHE A 259 -9.82 -21.92 14.84
N GLY A 260 -9.40 -22.63 13.79
CA GLY A 260 -8.56 -22.04 12.76
C GLY A 260 -9.23 -20.80 12.15
N PHE A 261 -10.48 -20.93 11.71
CA PHE A 261 -11.20 -19.83 11.05
C PHE A 261 -11.30 -18.58 11.94
N VAL A 262 -11.62 -18.76 13.23
CA VAL A 262 -11.62 -17.67 14.21
C VAL A 262 -10.24 -17.02 14.32
N LEU A 263 -9.17 -17.82 14.38
CA LEU A 263 -7.81 -17.32 14.49
C LEU A 263 -7.38 -16.53 13.23
N ALA A 264 -7.80 -16.97 12.04
CA ALA A 264 -7.59 -16.24 10.80
C ALA A 264 -8.30 -14.88 10.80
N PHE A 265 -9.55 -14.81 11.30
CA PHE A 265 -10.24 -13.54 11.45
C PHE A 265 -9.57 -12.60 12.44
N ILE A 266 -9.09 -13.10 13.57
CA ILE A 266 -8.32 -12.29 14.52
C ILE A 266 -7.07 -11.75 13.83
N TYR A 267 -6.39 -12.56 13.01
CA TYR A 267 -5.24 -12.09 12.25
C TYR A 267 -5.59 -10.95 11.28
N ILE A 268 -6.68 -11.07 10.52
CA ILE A 268 -7.17 -10.00 9.63
C ILE A 268 -7.48 -8.74 10.43
N PHE A 269 -8.16 -8.88 11.57
CA PHE A 269 -8.46 -7.77 12.45
C PHE A 269 -7.19 -7.01 12.85
N PHE A 270 -6.14 -7.73 13.25
CA PHE A 270 -4.83 -7.13 13.55
C PHE A 270 -4.22 -6.40 12.35
N ILE A 271 -4.28 -6.98 11.13
CA ILE A 271 -3.81 -6.29 9.92
C ILE A 271 -4.57 -4.99 9.71
N VAL A 272 -5.90 -5.03 9.70
CA VAL A 272 -6.74 -3.86 9.39
C VAL A 272 -6.52 -2.74 10.41
N VAL A 273 -6.48 -3.08 11.69
CA VAL A 273 -6.21 -2.11 12.77
C VAL A 273 -4.80 -1.54 12.65
N SER A 274 -3.79 -2.39 12.48
CA SER A 274 -2.40 -1.93 12.43
C SER A 274 -2.13 -1.07 11.20
N ARG A 275 -2.67 -1.44 10.03
CA ARG A 275 -2.66 -0.64 8.81
C ARG A 275 -3.29 0.73 9.06
N GLY A 276 -4.49 0.77 9.64
CA GLY A 276 -5.19 2.03 9.91
C GLY A 276 -4.38 2.98 10.81
N ILE A 277 -3.74 2.45 11.86
CA ILE A 277 -2.88 3.23 12.76
C ILE A 277 -1.62 3.71 12.04
N GLY A 278 -0.97 2.86 11.25
CA GLY A 278 0.22 3.22 10.48
C GLY A 278 -0.05 4.27 9.40
N GLN A 279 -1.19 4.18 8.71
CA GLN A 279 -1.58 5.12 7.65
C GLN A 279 -1.91 6.52 8.19
N GLN A 280 -2.34 6.64 9.45
CA GLN A 280 -2.59 7.92 10.12
C GLN A 280 -1.30 8.60 10.61
N GLY A 281 -0.15 7.92 10.57
CA GLY A 281 1.13 8.45 11.07
C GLY A 281 1.31 8.33 12.59
N ASN A 282 0.39 7.67 13.31
CA ASN A 282 0.48 7.50 14.77
C ASN A 282 1.56 6.50 15.19
N LEU A 283 1.96 5.62 14.28
CA LEU A 283 2.93 4.55 14.53
C LEU A 283 3.84 4.41 13.32
N ASN A 284 5.12 4.12 13.55
CA ASN A 284 6.11 3.93 12.48
C ASN A 284 5.59 2.89 11.46
N PRO A 285 5.49 3.22 10.16
CA PRO A 285 4.91 2.32 9.15
C PRO A 285 5.54 0.93 9.10
N LEU A 286 6.85 0.84 9.36
CA LEU A 286 7.55 -0.43 9.40
C LEU A 286 7.01 -1.30 10.55
N LEU A 287 6.88 -0.71 11.74
CA LEU A 287 6.36 -1.43 12.90
C LEU A 287 4.88 -1.80 12.69
N ALA A 288 4.08 -0.92 12.08
CA ALA A 288 2.68 -1.21 11.77
C ALA A 288 2.55 -2.44 10.86
N ALA A 289 3.31 -2.50 9.78
CA ALA A 289 3.26 -3.62 8.85
C ALA A 289 3.73 -4.96 9.46
N TRP A 290 4.65 -4.91 10.44
CA TRP A 290 5.20 -6.11 11.10
C TRP A 290 4.42 -6.54 12.34
N LEU A 291 3.67 -5.65 12.98
CA LEU A 291 3.01 -5.89 14.25
C LEU A 291 2.13 -7.16 14.25
N PRO A 292 1.25 -7.39 13.25
CA PRO A 292 0.44 -8.62 13.21
C PRO A 292 1.31 -9.88 13.19
N ASN A 293 2.38 -9.89 12.39
CA ASN A 293 3.28 -11.03 12.27
C ASN A 293 4.06 -11.29 13.56
N ILE A 294 4.52 -10.24 14.24
CA ILE A 294 5.25 -10.36 15.51
C ILE A 294 4.32 -10.99 16.57
N VAL A 295 3.10 -10.46 16.71
CA VAL A 295 2.12 -10.97 17.68
C VAL A 295 1.80 -12.44 17.40
N PHE A 296 1.51 -12.78 16.14
CA PHE A 296 1.13 -14.16 15.80
C PHE A 296 2.32 -15.12 15.83
N CYS A 297 3.54 -14.67 15.53
CA CYS A 297 4.75 -15.46 15.73
C CYS A 297 4.92 -15.82 17.21
N LEU A 298 4.74 -14.87 18.13
CA LEU A 298 4.77 -15.12 19.57
C LEU A 298 3.69 -16.11 20.01
N VAL A 299 2.45 -15.93 19.51
CA VAL A 299 1.35 -16.89 19.76
C VAL A 299 1.74 -18.28 19.28
N GLY A 300 2.26 -18.41 18.05
CA GLY A 300 2.69 -19.70 17.49
C GLY A 300 3.79 -20.37 18.32
N ILE A 301 4.78 -19.61 18.80
CA ILE A 301 5.85 -20.12 19.67
C ILE A 301 5.27 -20.60 21.01
N ILE A 302 4.39 -19.81 21.65
CA ILE A 302 3.74 -20.19 22.91
C ILE A 302 2.91 -21.47 22.73
N MET A 303 2.15 -21.57 21.63
CA MET A 303 1.37 -22.75 21.32
C MET A 303 2.26 -23.97 21.11
N TYR A 304 3.36 -23.84 20.36
CA TYR A 304 4.32 -24.91 20.14
C TYR A 304 4.92 -25.45 21.44
N ILE A 305 5.32 -24.56 22.36
CA ILE A 305 5.92 -24.95 23.66
C ILE A 305 4.91 -25.65 24.56
N ARG A 306 3.62 -25.26 24.50
CA ARG A 306 2.54 -25.87 25.29
C ARG A 306 1.98 -27.17 24.71
N ILE A 307 2.55 -27.72 23.64
CA ILE A 307 2.18 -29.06 23.17
C ILE A 307 2.82 -30.09 24.10
N PRO A 308 2.01 -30.89 24.84
CA PRO A 308 2.56 -31.99 25.61
C PRO A 308 3.23 -32.98 24.64
N LYS A 309 4.49 -33.31 24.92
CA LYS A 309 5.30 -34.24 24.12
C LYS A 309 4.86 -35.68 24.35
#